data_AF-A0A8H6ECZ4-F1
#
_entry.id   AF-A0A8H6ECZ4-F1
#
_cell.length_a   1.000
_cell.length_b   1.000
_cell.length_c   1.000
_cell.angle_alpha   90.00
_cell.angle_beta   90.00
_cell.angle_gamma   90.00
#
_symmetry.space_group_name_H-M   'P 1'
#
loop_
_entity.id
_entity.type
_entity.pdbx_description
1 polymer ?
#
loop_
_entity_poly.entity_id
_entity_poly.type
_entity_poly.pdbx_seq_one_letter_code
_entity_poly.pdbx_strand_id
1 'polypeptide(L)'
;MTHSSPNPKPTPFKEGSFLPGGHNTDPPLPETDPTIGTKLNHSMLRIRDPTRTLHFYIDLMGMRTVFTMNAGPFTMYYLGYPTSPEDRADLLSWAARASDPANLTRTLGLLELFHIHGTEREVEDGGVEMANGNVPPNLGFGHLGFTVPNVRGTVERLRDAGVRVVKELGVSTRESVPLSEWEEKRGVGLGEIHPNYKEFFDQIAYVADPDGYIIEILPQNWQQGRISVYSTLAKTAADIQETVKFAKKHNLRLVIKNSGHDVMGRSSAPGSLQILTNGMKDIQIVDNFKPAGAPESKNEGPAVKIAAGVSLQELYAAAAAKKRTVVGGTAYTVGTAGGYVQGGGHSLLGPWKGMGSDNALEFTIRELVIANEYQNNELFWALRGGGSGTFGVIFWEAVTAFHTELPALNDAGGAGYCWMIPDAPLSENVSVSTMYIMLVLPNQTDTT
;
A
#
# COMPACT_ATOMS: atom_id res chain seq x y z
N MET A 1 44.55 40.94 -0.71
CA MET A 1 44.17 39.62 -0.16
C MET A 1 42.69 39.43 -0.46
N THR A 2 42.37 38.58 -1.43
CA THR A 2 41.00 38.25 -1.80
C THR A 2 40.47 37.22 -0.82
N HIS A 3 39.56 37.63 0.06
CA HIS A 3 38.81 36.68 0.87
C HIS A 3 37.85 35.92 -0.06
N SER A 4 38.27 34.73 -0.50
CA SER A 4 37.34 33.73 -1.01
C SER A 4 36.64 33.12 0.20
N SER A 5 35.42 33.58 0.47
CA SER A 5 34.54 32.85 1.39
C SER A 5 34.23 31.49 0.76
N PRO A 6 34.40 30.37 1.48
CA PRO A 6 33.97 29.07 0.98
C PRO A 6 32.45 29.12 0.76
N ASN A 7 32.01 28.78 -0.45
CA ASN A 7 30.58 28.61 -0.74
C ASN A 7 29.99 27.64 0.30
N PRO A 8 28.96 28.04 1.08
CA PRO A 8 28.33 27.12 2.02
C PRO A 8 27.77 25.93 1.24
N LYS A 9 28.00 24.72 1.75
CA LYS A 9 27.39 23.52 1.16
C LYS A 9 25.86 23.67 1.24
N PRO A 10 25.13 23.60 0.12
CA PRO A 10 23.74 24.07 0.03
C PRO A 10 22.73 23.24 0.82
N THR A 11 23.13 22.07 1.33
CA THR A 11 22.35 21.26 2.26
C THR A 11 23.21 20.11 2.82
N PRO A 12 23.04 19.68 4.08
CA PRO A 12 23.66 18.47 4.60
C PRO A 12 22.96 17.18 4.14
N PHE A 13 21.79 17.27 3.50
CA PHE A 13 20.97 16.12 3.10
C PHE A 13 21.47 15.49 1.80
N LYS A 14 21.51 14.15 1.76
CA LYS A 14 21.75 13.42 0.51
C LYS A 14 20.57 13.63 -0.44
N GLU A 15 20.85 13.90 -1.70
CA GLU A 15 19.83 14.00 -2.74
C GLU A 15 18.94 12.75 -2.79
N GLY A 16 17.63 12.96 -2.96
CA GLY A 16 16.64 11.87 -3.03
C GLY A 16 16.34 11.17 -1.71
N SER A 17 16.90 11.63 -0.58
CA SER A 17 16.56 11.08 0.74
C SER A 17 15.20 11.57 1.24
N PHE A 18 14.35 10.64 1.68
CA PHE A 18 13.13 10.94 2.42
C PHE A 18 13.41 10.65 3.89
N LEU A 19 13.37 11.68 4.73
CA LEU A 19 13.79 11.61 6.13
C LEU A 19 12.61 11.93 7.06
N PRO A 20 11.83 10.91 7.50
CA PRO A 20 10.81 11.11 8.51
C PRO A 20 11.42 11.69 9.79
N GLY A 21 10.88 12.80 10.30
CA GLY A 21 11.45 13.51 11.45
C GLY A 21 12.73 14.30 11.15
N GLY A 22 13.04 14.53 9.86
CA GLY A 22 14.20 15.31 9.43
C GLY A 22 15.51 14.66 9.86
N HIS A 23 16.31 15.34 10.69
CA HIS A 23 17.56 14.80 11.21
C HIS A 23 17.39 13.91 12.46
N ASN A 24 16.16 13.74 12.98
CA ASN A 24 15.91 13.20 14.32
C ASN A 24 16.71 13.93 15.41
N THR A 25 16.95 15.23 15.22
CA THR A 25 17.65 16.13 16.16
C THR A 25 16.70 17.01 16.95
N ASP A 26 15.40 16.95 16.65
CA ASP A 26 14.40 17.70 17.40
C ASP A 26 14.42 17.20 18.85
N PRO A 27 14.52 18.11 19.84
CA PRO A 27 14.51 17.69 21.23
C PRO A 27 13.17 17.03 21.56
N PRO A 28 13.15 16.02 22.44
CA PRO A 28 11.90 15.45 22.91
C PRO A 28 11.05 16.55 23.56
N LEU A 29 9.76 16.59 23.23
CA LEU A 29 8.81 17.56 23.78
C LEU A 29 8.33 17.08 25.16
N PRO A 30 8.71 17.73 26.29
CA PRO A 30 8.29 17.28 27.62
C PRO A 30 6.80 17.51 27.85
N GLU A 31 6.15 16.69 28.69
CA GLU A 31 4.72 16.86 29.03
C GLU A 31 4.37 18.21 29.69
N THR A 32 5.38 18.90 30.23
CA THR A 32 5.26 20.23 30.84
C THR A 32 5.63 21.36 29.88
N ASP A 33 5.85 21.09 28.59
CA ASP A 33 6.24 22.12 27.63
C ASP A 33 5.13 23.16 27.47
N PRO A 34 5.44 24.47 27.61
CA PRO A 34 4.43 25.53 27.55
C PRO A 34 3.78 25.67 26.17
N THR A 35 4.36 25.07 25.13
CA THR A 35 3.80 25.08 23.78
C THR A 35 2.74 24.01 23.55
N ILE A 36 2.56 23.05 24.48
CA ILE A 36 1.52 22.02 24.37
C ILE A 36 0.14 22.67 24.21
N GLY A 37 -0.53 22.31 23.12
CA GLY A 37 -1.83 22.87 22.75
C GLY A 37 -1.79 24.08 21.82
N THR A 38 -0.60 24.61 21.51
CA THR A 38 -0.42 25.60 20.42
C THR A 38 -0.78 24.98 19.08
N LYS A 39 -1.53 25.71 18.26
CA LYS A 39 -2.07 25.23 16.98
C LYS A 39 -1.99 26.31 15.89
N LEU A 40 -1.71 25.89 14.66
CA LEU A 40 -1.97 26.70 13.47
C LEU A 40 -3.47 26.60 13.13
N ASN A 41 -4.19 27.71 13.18
CA ASN A 41 -5.64 27.72 13.04
C ASN A 41 -6.11 27.87 11.58
N HIS A 42 -5.65 28.92 10.89
CA HIS A 42 -6.09 29.26 9.54
C HIS A 42 -4.94 29.79 8.68
N SER A 43 -5.17 29.83 7.37
CA SER A 43 -4.37 30.58 6.39
C SER A 43 -5.26 31.61 5.71
N MET A 44 -4.75 32.82 5.49
CA MET A 44 -5.48 33.89 4.82
C MET A 44 -4.95 34.12 3.41
N LEU A 45 -5.86 34.14 2.42
CA LEU A 45 -5.59 34.60 1.07
C LEU A 45 -6.31 35.92 0.80
N ARG A 46 -5.62 36.84 0.15
CA ARG A 46 -6.26 38.03 -0.41
C ARG A 46 -6.88 37.68 -1.75
N ILE A 47 -8.11 38.15 -1.96
CA ILE A 47 -8.88 37.78 -3.13
C ILE A 47 -9.42 39.03 -3.82
N ARG A 48 -9.54 38.98 -5.14
CA ARG A 48 -10.02 40.12 -5.94
C ARG A 48 -11.53 40.11 -6.11
N ASP A 49 -12.09 38.95 -6.44
CA ASP A 49 -13.51 38.77 -6.76
C ASP A 49 -14.12 37.65 -5.89
N PRO A 50 -14.89 37.99 -4.84
CA PRO A 50 -15.50 36.99 -3.98
C PRO A 50 -16.45 36.06 -4.73
N THR A 51 -17.08 36.47 -5.83
CA THR A 51 -18.00 35.62 -6.57
C THR A 51 -17.27 34.44 -7.21
N ARG A 52 -16.20 34.73 -7.95
CA ARG A 52 -15.38 33.70 -8.62
C ARG A 52 -14.63 32.85 -7.60
N THR A 53 -14.10 33.48 -6.55
CA THR A 53 -13.31 32.78 -5.55
C THR A 53 -14.17 31.90 -4.65
N LEU A 54 -15.35 32.36 -4.21
CA LEU A 54 -16.28 31.51 -3.47
C LEU A 54 -16.78 30.35 -4.32
N HIS A 55 -17.10 30.57 -5.60
CA HIS A 55 -17.48 29.48 -6.51
C HIS A 55 -16.40 28.40 -6.56
N PHE A 56 -15.13 28.79 -6.75
CA PHE A 56 -14.01 27.86 -6.76
C PHE A 56 -13.92 27.05 -5.45
N TYR A 57 -13.85 27.71 -4.30
CA TYR A 57 -13.63 27.01 -3.03
C TYR A 57 -14.87 26.26 -2.50
N ILE A 58 -16.08 26.75 -2.75
CA ILE A 58 -17.31 26.14 -2.24
C ILE A 58 -17.85 25.07 -3.19
N ASP A 59 -18.00 25.40 -4.47
CA ASP A 59 -18.69 24.54 -5.42
C ASP A 59 -17.73 23.52 -6.03
N LEU A 60 -16.52 23.94 -6.38
CA LEU A 60 -15.55 23.07 -7.05
C LEU A 60 -14.66 22.31 -6.07
N MET A 61 -14.28 22.93 -4.94
CA MET A 61 -13.43 22.31 -3.92
C MET A 61 -14.22 21.73 -2.74
N GLY A 62 -15.48 22.12 -2.55
CA GLY A 62 -16.38 21.51 -1.57
C GLY A 62 -16.30 22.08 -0.15
N MET A 63 -15.63 23.22 0.05
CA MET A 63 -15.62 23.92 1.33
C MET A 63 -16.99 24.55 1.64
N ARG A 64 -17.23 24.91 2.89
CA ARG A 64 -18.46 25.57 3.33
C ARG A 64 -18.15 26.78 4.20
N THR A 65 -18.97 27.80 4.06
CA THR A 65 -18.85 29.04 4.85
C THR A 65 -19.11 28.74 6.32
N VAL A 66 -18.11 29.01 7.16
CA VAL A 66 -18.22 29.01 8.62
C VAL A 66 -18.85 30.32 9.07
N PHE A 67 -18.33 31.44 8.60
CA PHE A 67 -18.97 32.75 8.75
C PHE A 67 -18.50 33.73 7.67
N THR A 68 -19.25 34.81 7.53
CA THR A 68 -18.86 35.98 6.72
C THR A 68 -19.03 37.22 7.58
N MET A 69 -18.01 38.06 7.60
CA MET A 69 -18.06 39.32 8.33
C MET A 69 -17.61 40.46 7.42
N ASN A 70 -18.53 41.37 7.13
CA ASN A 70 -18.20 42.66 6.54
C ASN A 70 -17.74 43.60 7.66
N ALA A 71 -16.48 44.02 7.61
CA ALA A 71 -15.86 44.88 8.60
C ALA A 71 -15.93 46.38 8.23
N GLY A 72 -16.59 46.73 7.12
CA GLY A 72 -16.62 48.07 6.55
C GLY A 72 -15.77 48.14 5.28
N PRO A 73 -14.44 48.34 5.37
CA PRO A 73 -13.57 48.48 4.19
C PRO A 73 -13.17 47.14 3.54
N PHE A 74 -13.49 46.02 4.18
CA PHE A 74 -13.20 44.68 3.69
C PHE A 74 -14.26 43.69 4.17
N THR A 75 -14.29 42.51 3.55
CA THR A 75 -15.10 41.37 3.98
C THR A 75 -14.22 40.14 4.10
N MET A 76 -14.39 39.42 5.19
CA MET A 76 -13.71 38.14 5.44
C MET A 76 -14.71 37.00 5.28
N TYR A 77 -14.30 35.97 4.57
CA TYR A 77 -15.04 34.72 4.43
C TYR A 77 -14.21 33.60 5.03
N TYR A 78 -14.68 33.02 6.13
CA TYR A 78 -14.03 31.84 6.71
C TYR A 78 -14.68 30.60 6.14
N LEU A 79 -13.88 29.74 5.53
CA LEU A 79 -14.30 28.49 4.93
C LEU A 79 -13.68 27.29 5.65
N GLY A 80 -14.42 26.20 5.75
CA GLY A 80 -13.95 24.94 6.33
C GLY A 80 -14.67 23.73 5.74
N TYR A 81 -14.28 22.52 6.17
CA TYR A 81 -14.93 21.28 5.73
C TYR A 81 -15.79 20.68 6.85
N PRO A 82 -17.10 20.44 6.61
CA PRO A 82 -17.92 19.64 7.52
C PRO A 82 -17.46 18.18 7.50
N THR A 83 -17.07 17.65 8.66
CA THR A 83 -16.41 16.34 8.76
C THR A 83 -17.40 15.18 8.86
N SER A 84 -18.53 15.35 9.56
CA SER A 84 -19.53 14.30 9.77
C SER A 84 -20.66 14.33 8.72
N PRO A 85 -21.35 13.20 8.45
CA PRO A 85 -22.57 13.18 7.64
C PRO A 85 -23.65 14.14 8.16
N GLU A 86 -23.77 14.26 9.49
CA GLU A 86 -24.72 15.15 10.15
C GLU A 86 -24.38 16.62 9.88
N ASP A 87 -23.10 17.00 9.98
CA ASP A 87 -22.65 18.36 9.63
C ASP A 87 -22.93 18.68 8.16
N ARG A 88 -22.78 17.70 7.26
CA ARG A 88 -23.09 17.89 5.82
C ARG A 88 -24.58 18.02 5.54
N ALA A 89 -25.43 17.41 6.36
CA ALA A 89 -26.88 17.48 6.24
C ALA A 89 -27.44 18.81 6.77
N ASP A 90 -26.83 19.39 7.80
CA ASP A 90 -27.22 20.66 8.40
C ASP A 90 -26.03 21.63 8.54
N LEU A 91 -25.74 22.29 7.42
CA LEU A 91 -24.63 23.23 7.30
C LEU A 91 -24.79 24.47 8.19
N LEU A 92 -26.03 24.91 8.45
CA LEU A 92 -26.28 26.09 9.28
C LEU A 92 -25.92 25.80 10.73
N SER A 93 -26.38 24.67 11.27
CA SER A 93 -26.04 24.25 12.62
C SER A 93 -24.55 23.96 12.75
N TRP A 94 -23.93 23.35 11.74
CA TRP A 94 -22.47 23.17 11.70
C TRP A 94 -21.72 24.51 11.74
N ALA A 95 -22.09 25.45 10.86
CA ALA A 95 -21.47 26.77 10.79
C ALA A 95 -21.60 27.53 12.12
N ALA A 96 -22.78 27.53 12.73
CA ALA A 96 -23.01 28.15 14.03
C ALA A 96 -22.08 27.57 15.12
N ARG A 97 -21.96 26.23 15.18
CA ARG A 97 -21.02 25.56 16.11
C ARG A 97 -19.57 25.89 15.80
N ALA A 98 -19.18 25.90 14.53
CA ALA A 98 -17.80 26.13 14.10
C ALA A 98 -17.37 27.61 14.28
N SER A 99 -18.31 28.55 14.17
CA SER A 99 -18.08 29.99 14.41
C SER A 99 -18.09 30.39 15.89
N ASP A 100 -18.52 29.49 16.78
CA ASP A 100 -18.47 29.74 18.23
C ASP A 100 -17.01 29.98 18.66
N PRO A 101 -16.69 31.04 19.43
CA PRO A 101 -15.31 31.38 19.79
C PRO A 101 -14.51 30.24 20.43
N ALA A 102 -15.15 29.36 21.23
CA ALA A 102 -14.48 28.24 21.86
C ALA A 102 -14.08 27.15 20.86
N ASN A 103 -14.84 27.01 19.77
CA ASN A 103 -14.60 26.03 18.71
C ASN A 103 -13.76 26.60 17.57
N LEU A 104 -13.99 27.85 17.18
CA LEU A 104 -13.30 28.52 16.07
C LEU A 104 -11.78 28.48 16.28
N THR A 105 -11.33 28.83 17.49
CA THR A 105 -9.91 28.84 17.89
C THR A 105 -9.26 27.45 17.96
N ARG A 106 -10.07 26.38 17.97
CA ARG A 106 -9.62 24.98 18.06
C ARG A 106 -9.77 24.23 16.74
N THR A 107 -10.53 24.78 15.81
CA THR A 107 -10.76 24.22 14.48
C THR A 107 -9.48 24.36 13.67
N LEU A 108 -9.06 23.29 13.01
CA LEU A 108 -7.85 23.25 12.18
C LEU A 108 -8.24 23.32 10.71
N GLY A 109 -7.39 23.93 9.89
CA GLY A 109 -7.55 23.91 8.43
C GLY A 109 -8.65 24.83 7.91
N LEU A 110 -8.84 25.98 8.55
CA LEU A 110 -9.71 27.03 8.03
C LEU A 110 -9.00 27.86 6.96
N LEU A 111 -9.73 28.25 5.92
CA LEU A 111 -9.28 29.19 4.90
C LEU A 111 -10.01 30.52 5.10
N GLU A 112 -9.26 31.58 5.36
CA GLU A 112 -9.77 32.94 5.38
C GLU A 112 -9.57 33.56 4.00
N LEU A 113 -10.66 34.03 3.39
CA LEU A 113 -10.59 34.85 2.18
C LEU A 113 -10.82 36.31 2.55
N PHE A 114 -9.87 37.16 2.24
CA PHE A 114 -9.86 38.56 2.61
C PHE A 114 -10.05 39.44 1.37
N HIS A 115 -11.25 39.99 1.22
CA HIS A 115 -11.62 40.87 0.11
C HIS A 115 -11.62 42.33 0.58
N ILE A 116 -10.74 43.15 0.02
CA ILE A 116 -10.76 44.61 0.22
C ILE A 116 -11.71 45.22 -0.80
N HIS A 117 -12.65 46.04 -0.37
CA HIS A 117 -13.63 46.61 -1.29
C HIS A 117 -12.96 47.61 -2.24
N GLY A 118 -13.33 47.57 -3.51
CA GLY A 118 -12.78 48.40 -4.56
C GLY A 118 -11.59 47.79 -5.29
N THR A 119 -11.01 46.67 -4.81
CA THR A 119 -9.90 45.98 -5.51
C THR A 119 -10.36 45.13 -6.68
N GLU A 120 -11.66 44.84 -6.77
CA GLU A 120 -12.29 44.07 -7.84
C GLU A 120 -12.23 44.72 -9.22
N ARG A 121 -11.89 46.01 -9.28
CA ARG A 121 -11.73 46.77 -10.53
C ARG A 121 -10.59 46.20 -11.38
N GLU A 122 -10.63 46.50 -12.67
CA GLU A 122 -9.47 46.24 -13.52
C GLU A 122 -8.29 47.11 -13.11
N VAL A 123 -7.07 46.61 -13.35
CA VAL A 123 -5.84 47.26 -12.86
C VAL A 123 -5.71 48.66 -13.44
N GLU A 124 -6.11 48.84 -14.70
CA GLU A 124 -6.11 50.12 -15.41
C GLU A 124 -7.06 51.15 -14.76
N ASP A 125 -8.12 50.69 -14.10
CA ASP A 125 -9.16 51.51 -13.46
C ASP A 125 -8.94 51.65 -11.93
N GLY A 126 -7.72 51.37 -11.46
CA GLY A 126 -7.34 51.48 -10.06
C GLY A 126 -7.62 50.21 -9.22
N GLY A 127 -7.83 49.07 -9.89
CA GLY A 127 -7.83 47.75 -9.28
C GLY A 127 -6.43 47.28 -8.87
N VAL A 128 -6.36 46.07 -8.31
CA VAL A 128 -5.10 45.49 -7.80
C VAL A 128 -4.91 44.09 -8.36
N GLU A 129 -3.70 43.81 -8.85
CA GLU A 129 -3.27 42.45 -9.20
C GLU A 129 -2.79 41.72 -7.93
N MET A 130 -3.23 40.47 -7.76
CA MET A 130 -2.88 39.68 -6.58
C MET A 130 -1.48 39.08 -6.70
N ALA A 131 -0.64 39.31 -5.70
CA ALA A 131 0.67 38.68 -5.59
C ALA A 131 0.49 37.24 -5.07
N ASN A 132 0.48 36.27 -5.99
CA ASN A 132 0.31 34.85 -5.68
C ASN A 132 1.59 34.16 -5.14
N GLY A 133 2.70 34.90 -4.99
CA GLY A 133 3.97 34.40 -4.49
C GLY A 133 4.79 33.54 -5.44
N ASN A 134 4.29 33.32 -6.66
CA ASN A 134 4.88 32.45 -7.68
C ASN A 134 5.39 33.22 -8.90
N VAL A 135 5.20 34.54 -8.92
CA VAL A 135 5.61 35.44 -10.00
C VAL A 135 6.55 36.54 -9.46
N PRO A 136 7.71 36.78 -10.09
CA PRO A 136 8.61 37.86 -9.70
C PRO A 136 7.96 39.25 -9.78
N PRO A 137 8.39 40.23 -8.97
CA PRO A 137 9.49 40.15 -8.00
C PRO A 137 9.09 39.51 -6.66
N ASN A 138 7.81 39.19 -6.46
CA ASN A 138 7.24 38.78 -5.17
C ASN A 138 7.20 37.26 -5.04
N LEU A 139 8.37 36.64 -4.87
CA LEU A 139 8.50 35.19 -4.66
C LEU A 139 8.39 34.83 -3.17
N GLY A 140 7.76 33.70 -2.83
CA GLY A 140 7.83 33.13 -1.47
C GLY A 140 6.61 32.37 -0.94
N PHE A 141 5.44 32.47 -1.59
CA PHE A 141 4.28 31.64 -1.26
C PHE A 141 4.17 30.48 -2.25
N GLY A 142 4.35 29.25 -1.77
CA GLY A 142 4.37 28.05 -2.62
C GLY A 142 2.98 27.69 -3.13
N HIS A 143 2.15 27.10 -2.28
CA HIS A 143 0.81 26.61 -2.63
C HIS A 143 -0.02 26.28 -1.39
N LEU A 144 -1.33 26.09 -1.58
CA LEU A 144 -2.22 25.45 -0.59
C LEU A 144 -2.49 23.99 -0.97
N GLY A 145 -2.34 23.07 -0.01
CA GLY A 145 -2.58 21.64 -0.22
C GLY A 145 -3.96 21.15 0.21
N PHE A 146 -4.64 20.45 -0.69
CA PHE A 146 -5.91 19.78 -0.45
C PHE A 146 -5.79 18.28 -0.70
N THR A 147 -6.13 17.46 0.30
CA THR A 147 -6.26 16.02 0.10
C THR A 147 -7.64 15.69 -0.45
N VAL A 148 -7.68 14.90 -1.51
CA VAL A 148 -8.90 14.51 -2.21
C VAL A 148 -9.02 12.98 -2.33
N PRO A 149 -10.25 12.43 -2.41
CA PRO A 149 -10.44 10.99 -2.56
C PRO A 149 -9.89 10.44 -3.89
N ASN A 150 -9.94 11.24 -4.96
CA ASN A 150 -9.47 10.87 -6.29
C ASN A 150 -8.89 12.10 -7.01
N VAL A 151 -7.56 12.15 -7.13
CA VAL A 151 -6.86 13.27 -7.78
C VAL A 151 -7.27 13.42 -9.24
N ARG A 152 -7.26 12.34 -10.03
CA ARG A 152 -7.62 12.37 -11.45
C ARG A 152 -9.03 12.93 -11.67
N GLY A 153 -10.01 12.35 -10.99
CA GLY A 153 -11.40 12.78 -11.13
C GLY A 153 -11.63 14.22 -10.64
N THR A 154 -10.84 14.68 -9.66
CA THR A 154 -10.89 16.07 -9.19
C THR A 154 -10.33 17.03 -10.24
N VAL A 155 -9.17 16.72 -10.81
CA VAL A 155 -8.54 17.53 -11.87
C VAL A 155 -9.43 17.59 -13.12
N GLU A 156 -10.03 16.47 -13.53
CA GLU A 156 -10.99 16.43 -14.63
C GLU A 156 -12.20 17.33 -14.38
N ARG A 157 -12.83 17.22 -13.20
CA ARG A 157 -13.95 18.10 -12.80
C ARG A 157 -13.56 19.58 -12.82
N LEU A 158 -12.38 19.92 -12.31
CA LEU A 158 -11.88 21.30 -12.27
C LEU A 158 -11.62 21.82 -13.69
N ARG A 159 -10.98 21.01 -14.55
CA ARG A 159 -10.72 21.35 -15.94
C ARG A 159 -12.03 21.60 -16.70
N ASP A 160 -13.03 20.76 -16.50
CA ASP A 160 -14.36 20.91 -17.13
C ASP A 160 -15.07 22.19 -16.68
N ALA A 161 -14.78 22.66 -15.47
CA ALA A 161 -15.23 23.95 -14.95
C ALA A 161 -14.38 25.16 -15.42
N GLY A 162 -13.41 24.94 -16.31
CA GLY A 162 -12.54 26.00 -16.85
C GLY A 162 -11.37 26.40 -15.95
N VAL A 163 -11.08 25.63 -14.90
CA VAL A 163 -9.92 25.89 -14.03
C VAL A 163 -8.63 25.56 -14.77
N ARG A 164 -7.64 26.45 -14.65
CA ARG A 164 -6.31 26.23 -15.25
C ARG A 164 -5.55 25.14 -14.50
N VAL A 165 -5.27 24.05 -15.20
CA VAL A 165 -4.34 23.01 -14.72
C VAL A 165 -2.91 23.48 -14.94
N VAL A 166 -2.14 23.54 -13.86
CA VAL A 166 -0.72 23.95 -13.86
C VAL A 166 0.19 22.73 -14.04
N LYS A 167 -0.16 21.61 -13.40
CA LYS A 167 0.53 20.33 -13.51
C LYS A 167 -0.48 19.19 -13.57
N GLU A 168 -0.31 18.34 -14.58
CA GLU A 168 -1.10 17.12 -14.75
C GLU A 168 -0.64 15.99 -13.82
N LEU A 169 -1.57 15.10 -13.48
CA LEU A 169 -1.27 13.89 -12.72
C LEU A 169 -0.34 12.96 -13.53
N GLY A 170 0.71 12.43 -12.89
CA GLY A 170 1.72 11.58 -13.53
C GLY A 170 2.79 12.32 -14.32
N VAL A 171 2.71 13.66 -14.41
CA VAL A 171 3.77 14.49 -15.00
C VAL A 171 4.72 14.92 -13.88
N SER A 172 5.98 14.52 -13.99
CA SER A 172 7.07 14.92 -13.08
C SER A 172 8.31 15.27 -13.90
N THR A 173 8.23 16.41 -14.58
CA THR A 173 9.35 17.05 -15.29
C THR A 173 9.84 18.25 -14.51
N ARG A 174 11.05 18.74 -14.79
CA ARG A 174 11.61 19.92 -14.13
C ARG A 174 10.68 21.13 -14.22
N GLU A 175 10.00 21.31 -15.35
CA GLU A 175 9.07 22.41 -15.62
C GLU A 175 7.77 22.28 -14.83
N SER A 176 7.40 21.05 -14.43
CA SER A 176 6.21 20.80 -13.62
C SER A 176 6.43 21.07 -12.13
N VAL A 177 7.69 21.20 -11.69
CA VAL A 177 8.03 21.67 -10.34
C VAL A 177 7.82 23.18 -10.32
N PRO A 178 7.13 23.75 -9.30
CA PRO A 178 6.81 25.17 -9.22
C PRO A 178 8.05 26.00 -8.83
N LEU A 179 9.13 25.87 -9.61
CA LEU A 179 10.30 26.75 -9.58
C LEU A 179 10.08 27.79 -10.68
N SER A 180 10.16 29.07 -10.34
CA SER A 180 9.87 30.12 -11.30
C SER A 180 10.99 30.23 -12.34
N GLU A 181 10.68 30.81 -13.51
CA GLU A 181 11.69 31.10 -14.53
C GLU A 181 12.78 32.06 -14.03
N TRP A 182 12.56 32.75 -12.91
CA TRP A 182 13.49 33.71 -12.34
C TRP A 182 14.72 33.05 -11.72
N GLU A 183 14.56 31.91 -11.04
CA GLU A 183 15.66 31.10 -10.55
C GLU A 183 16.44 30.51 -11.72
N GLU A 184 15.74 29.98 -12.72
CA GLU A 184 16.34 29.40 -13.93
C GLU A 184 17.21 30.41 -14.68
N LYS A 185 16.68 31.62 -14.92
CA LYS A 185 17.42 32.72 -15.58
C LYS A 185 18.68 33.15 -14.82
N ARG A 186 18.80 32.81 -13.53
CA ARG A 186 19.98 33.06 -12.68
C ARG A 186 20.91 31.86 -12.54
N GLY A 187 20.62 30.76 -13.22
CA GLY A 187 21.39 29.53 -13.11
C GLY A 187 21.15 28.78 -11.80
N VAL A 188 20.02 29.01 -11.12
CA VAL A 188 19.68 28.39 -9.84
C VAL A 188 18.60 27.32 -10.05
N GLY A 189 18.74 26.18 -9.36
CA GLY A 189 17.73 25.11 -9.41
C GLY A 189 17.66 24.37 -10.74
N LEU A 190 18.77 24.28 -11.48
CA LEU A 190 18.87 23.62 -12.80
C LEU A 190 19.09 22.09 -12.74
N GLY A 191 18.80 21.45 -11.60
CA GLY A 191 18.98 20.01 -11.42
C GLY A 191 17.85 19.17 -12.00
N GLU A 192 18.17 17.94 -12.39
CA GLU A 192 17.16 16.94 -12.76
C GLU A 192 16.35 16.49 -11.54
N ILE A 193 15.14 16.01 -11.78
CA ILE A 193 14.32 15.45 -10.71
C ILE A 193 14.86 14.07 -10.33
N HIS A 194 15.25 13.92 -9.07
CA HIS A 194 15.68 12.63 -8.55
C HIS A 194 14.54 11.58 -8.63
N PRO A 195 14.80 10.33 -9.07
CA PRO A 195 13.77 9.29 -9.24
C PRO A 195 12.87 9.06 -8.02
N ASN A 196 13.45 9.02 -6.80
CA ASN A 196 12.67 8.86 -5.57
C ASN A 196 11.62 9.98 -5.36
N TYR A 197 11.94 11.22 -5.73
CA TYR A 197 10.98 12.32 -5.64
C TYR A 197 9.90 12.20 -6.72
N LYS A 198 10.27 11.70 -7.90
CA LYS A 198 9.35 11.48 -9.02
C LYS A 198 8.17 10.57 -8.63
N GLU A 199 8.43 9.47 -7.91
CA GLU A 199 7.38 8.53 -7.46
C GLU A 199 6.32 9.19 -6.57
N PHE A 200 6.74 10.14 -5.74
CA PHE A 200 5.85 10.95 -4.91
C PHE A 200 5.13 12.00 -5.76
N PHE A 201 5.89 12.75 -6.55
CA PHE A 201 5.38 13.90 -7.31
C PHE A 201 4.43 13.50 -8.44
N ASP A 202 4.54 12.29 -8.98
CA ASP A 202 3.61 11.73 -9.97
C ASP A 202 2.18 11.59 -9.44
N GLN A 203 1.99 11.53 -8.12
CA GLN A 203 0.69 11.34 -7.48
C GLN A 203 -0.05 12.65 -7.18
N ILE A 204 0.61 13.79 -7.37
CA ILE A 204 0.11 15.13 -7.07
C ILE A 204 -0.27 15.84 -8.38
N ALA A 205 -1.25 16.72 -8.35
CA ALA A 205 -1.54 17.66 -9.43
C ALA A 205 -1.58 19.11 -8.91
N TYR A 206 -1.33 20.08 -9.79
CA TYR A 206 -1.47 21.50 -9.47
C TYR A 206 -2.52 22.15 -10.36
N VAL A 207 -3.37 22.98 -9.75
CA VAL A 207 -4.28 23.89 -10.44
C VAL A 207 -4.07 25.32 -9.94
N ALA A 208 -4.50 26.30 -10.71
CA ALA A 208 -4.51 27.69 -10.26
C ALA A 208 -5.93 28.10 -9.84
N ASP A 209 -6.05 28.72 -8.67
CA ASP A 209 -7.31 29.34 -8.25
C ASP A 209 -7.63 30.60 -9.08
N PRO A 210 -8.78 31.27 -8.87
CA PRO A 210 -9.18 32.44 -9.66
C PRO A 210 -8.24 33.64 -9.60
N ASP A 211 -7.45 33.77 -8.52
CA ASP A 211 -6.47 34.83 -8.30
C ASP A 211 -5.03 34.37 -8.64
N GLY A 212 -4.87 33.13 -9.12
CA GLY A 212 -3.62 32.56 -9.60
C GLY A 212 -2.77 31.89 -8.53
N TYR A 213 -3.26 31.68 -7.31
CA TYR A 213 -2.58 30.89 -6.29
C TYR A 213 -2.51 29.43 -6.72
N ILE A 214 -1.36 28.79 -6.50
CA ILE A 214 -1.20 27.36 -6.78
C ILE A 214 -1.94 26.57 -5.70
N ILE A 215 -2.79 25.66 -6.16
CA ILE A 215 -3.51 24.69 -5.34
C ILE A 215 -2.97 23.30 -5.66
N GLU A 216 -2.41 22.67 -4.63
CA GLU A 216 -1.93 21.30 -4.65
C GLU A 216 -3.05 20.32 -4.37
N ILE A 217 -3.26 19.37 -5.28
CA ILE A 217 -4.26 18.32 -5.17
C ILE A 217 -3.53 17.02 -4.86
N LEU A 218 -3.66 16.56 -3.62
CA LEU A 218 -3.00 15.37 -3.09
C LEU A 218 -4.01 14.23 -2.90
N PRO A 219 -3.61 12.97 -3.05
CA PRO A 219 -4.48 11.88 -2.65
C PRO A 219 -4.57 11.79 -1.12
N GLN A 220 -5.75 11.47 -0.59
CA GLN A 220 -5.90 11.14 0.83
C GLN A 220 -5.10 9.89 1.22
N ASN A 221 -4.99 8.95 0.28
CA ASN A 221 -4.19 7.74 0.42
C ASN A 221 -3.12 7.75 -0.66
N TRP A 222 -1.87 7.92 -0.26
CA TRP A 222 -0.73 7.67 -1.14
C TRP A 222 -0.78 6.23 -1.65
N GLN A 223 -0.45 6.01 -2.93
CA GLN A 223 -0.51 4.67 -3.51
C GLN A 223 0.36 3.72 -2.69
N GLN A 224 -0.29 2.69 -2.14
CA GLN A 224 0.31 1.68 -1.26
C GLN A 224 1.33 0.76 -1.97
N GLY A 225 1.55 0.98 -3.27
CA GLY A 225 2.41 0.18 -4.13
C GLY A 225 1.85 -1.22 -4.33
N ARG A 226 2.70 -2.24 -4.17
CA ARG A 226 2.33 -3.65 -4.34
C ARG A 226 1.66 -4.26 -3.11
N ILE A 227 1.52 -3.52 -2.02
CA ILE A 227 0.87 -4.02 -0.82
C ILE A 227 -0.64 -4.05 -1.07
N SER A 228 -1.28 -5.15 -0.66
CA SER A 228 -2.73 -5.32 -0.78
C SER A 228 -3.48 -4.28 0.05
N VAL A 229 -4.54 -3.71 -0.53
CA VAL A 229 -5.32 -2.62 0.06
C VAL A 229 -6.08 -3.10 1.31
N TYR A 230 -6.60 -4.32 1.25
CA TYR A 230 -7.30 -4.97 2.35
C TYR A 230 -6.71 -6.34 2.65
N SER A 231 -6.82 -6.77 3.90
CA SER A 231 -6.32 -8.05 4.38
C SER A 231 -7.34 -8.77 5.24
N THR A 232 -7.62 -10.03 4.91
CA THR A 232 -8.29 -10.94 5.84
C THR A 232 -7.23 -11.60 6.72
N LEU A 233 -7.34 -11.42 8.02
CA LEU A 233 -6.51 -12.10 9.02
C LEU A 233 -7.14 -13.46 9.32
N ALA A 234 -6.82 -14.46 8.50
CA ALA A 234 -7.46 -15.77 8.60
C ALA A 234 -7.00 -16.52 9.86
N LYS A 235 -7.99 -17.02 10.62
CA LYS A 235 -7.79 -17.90 11.78
C LYS A 235 -8.37 -19.29 11.53
N THR A 236 -9.38 -19.38 10.67
CA THR A 236 -10.12 -20.62 10.38
C THR A 236 -10.25 -20.88 8.88
N ALA A 237 -10.68 -22.09 8.53
CA ALA A 237 -11.07 -22.41 7.16
C ALA A 237 -12.20 -21.52 6.65
N ALA A 238 -13.20 -21.24 7.49
CA ALA A 238 -14.34 -20.42 7.13
C ALA A 238 -13.94 -19.01 6.69
N ASP A 239 -13.00 -18.35 7.37
CA ASP A 239 -12.58 -16.97 7.08
C ASP A 239 -12.10 -16.81 5.62
N ILE A 240 -11.23 -17.71 5.19
CA ILE A 240 -10.70 -17.73 3.82
C ILE A 240 -11.80 -18.15 2.85
N GLN A 241 -12.67 -19.12 3.16
CA GLN A 241 -13.77 -19.51 2.26
C GLN A 241 -14.70 -18.33 1.98
N GLU A 242 -15.09 -17.59 3.02
CA GLU A 242 -15.90 -16.37 2.88
C GLU A 242 -15.15 -15.28 2.12
N THR A 243 -13.84 -15.13 2.36
CA THR A 243 -13.02 -14.17 1.60
C THR A 243 -12.94 -14.51 0.11
N VAL A 244 -12.79 -15.79 -0.23
CA VAL A 244 -12.77 -16.24 -1.64
C VAL A 244 -14.14 -16.01 -2.28
N LYS A 245 -15.25 -16.29 -1.58
CA LYS A 245 -16.61 -15.99 -2.07
C LYS A 245 -16.79 -14.49 -2.29
N PHE A 246 -16.35 -13.66 -1.34
CA PHE A 246 -16.42 -12.20 -1.44
C PHE A 246 -15.59 -11.68 -2.62
N ALA A 247 -14.33 -12.12 -2.74
CA ALA A 247 -13.44 -11.73 -3.83
C ALA A 247 -14.04 -12.09 -5.19
N LYS A 248 -14.58 -13.32 -5.33
CA LYS A 248 -15.25 -13.75 -6.55
C LYS A 248 -16.50 -12.91 -6.86
N LYS A 249 -17.35 -12.66 -5.86
CA LYS A 249 -18.58 -11.87 -6.01
C LYS A 249 -18.30 -10.44 -6.49
N HIS A 250 -17.19 -9.85 -6.04
CA HIS A 250 -16.82 -8.46 -6.33
C HIS A 250 -15.70 -8.33 -7.36
N ASN A 251 -15.33 -9.42 -8.05
CA ASN A 251 -14.25 -9.46 -9.03
C ASN A 251 -12.92 -8.84 -8.53
N LEU A 252 -12.55 -9.18 -7.29
CA LEU A 252 -11.33 -8.66 -6.66
C LEU A 252 -10.15 -9.58 -6.94
N ARG A 253 -8.99 -8.97 -7.24
CA ARG A 253 -7.73 -9.70 -7.28
C ARG A 253 -7.40 -10.23 -5.89
N LEU A 254 -7.30 -11.54 -5.77
CA LEU A 254 -6.94 -12.19 -4.51
C LEU A 254 -5.43 -12.46 -4.46
N VAL A 255 -4.83 -12.25 -3.29
CA VAL A 255 -3.44 -12.60 -2.99
C VAL A 255 -3.40 -13.47 -1.74
N ILE A 256 -2.52 -14.47 -1.72
CA ILE A 256 -2.32 -15.31 -0.53
C ILE A 256 -0.96 -14.96 0.07
N LYS A 257 -0.94 -14.64 1.37
CA LYS A 257 0.27 -14.35 2.12
C LYS A 257 0.33 -15.23 3.35
N ASN A 258 1.49 -15.87 3.53
CA ASN A 258 1.83 -16.56 4.77
C ASN A 258 2.72 -15.65 5.63
N SER A 259 4.04 -15.82 5.60
CA SER A 259 4.99 -14.98 6.34
C SER A 259 5.43 -13.73 5.58
N GLY A 260 5.29 -13.70 4.25
CA GLY A 260 5.81 -12.62 3.40
C GLY A 260 7.27 -12.80 2.95
N HIS A 261 7.88 -13.96 3.18
CA HIS A 261 9.25 -14.31 2.73
C HIS A 261 9.40 -14.48 1.20
N ASP A 262 8.37 -14.19 0.42
CA ASP A 262 8.43 -14.40 -1.03
C ASP A 262 9.30 -13.33 -1.70
N VAL A 263 10.49 -13.74 -2.15
CA VAL A 263 11.48 -12.86 -2.80
C VAL A 263 11.05 -12.36 -4.18
N MET A 264 10.03 -12.97 -4.78
CA MET A 264 9.49 -12.61 -6.11
C MET A 264 8.25 -11.70 -6.01
N GLY A 265 7.82 -11.34 -4.80
CA GLY A 265 6.65 -10.49 -4.58
C GLY A 265 5.31 -11.14 -4.92
N ARG A 266 5.23 -12.47 -5.08
CA ARG A 266 4.01 -13.26 -5.36
C ARG A 266 2.97 -13.20 -4.24
N SER A 267 3.43 -12.90 -3.02
CA SER A 267 2.55 -12.69 -1.85
C SER A 267 2.04 -11.26 -1.69
N SER A 268 2.07 -10.47 -2.78
CA SER A 268 1.66 -9.06 -2.80
C SER A 268 1.19 -8.67 -4.21
N ALA A 269 0.19 -7.79 -4.30
CA ALA A 269 -0.18 -7.16 -5.57
C ALA A 269 -0.86 -5.79 -5.36
N PRO A 270 -0.69 -4.85 -6.30
CA PRO A 270 -1.45 -3.60 -6.30
C PRO A 270 -2.96 -3.87 -6.40
N GLY A 271 -3.75 -3.11 -5.64
CA GLY A 271 -5.22 -3.14 -5.73
C GLY A 271 -5.86 -4.47 -5.32
N SER A 272 -5.13 -5.35 -4.64
CA SER A 272 -5.64 -6.69 -4.28
C SER A 272 -6.22 -6.75 -2.87
N LEU A 273 -7.07 -7.76 -2.66
CA LEU A 273 -7.45 -8.28 -1.34
C LEU A 273 -6.50 -9.43 -0.99
N GLN A 274 -5.79 -9.33 0.13
CA GLN A 274 -4.96 -10.44 0.61
C GLN A 274 -5.69 -11.31 1.62
N ILE A 275 -5.33 -12.60 1.63
CA ILE A 275 -5.61 -13.55 2.70
C ILE A 275 -4.30 -13.81 3.42
N LEU A 276 -4.20 -13.36 4.67
CA LEU A 276 -3.05 -13.59 5.54
C LEU A 276 -3.31 -14.82 6.40
N THR A 277 -2.62 -15.93 6.11
CA THR A 277 -2.81 -17.21 6.82
C THR A 277 -2.01 -17.31 8.11
N ASN A 278 -1.18 -16.30 8.44
CA ASN A 278 -0.24 -16.40 9.55
C ASN A 278 -0.91 -16.65 10.91
N GLY A 279 -2.20 -16.30 11.07
CA GLY A 279 -2.96 -16.50 12.30
C GLY A 279 -3.38 -17.94 12.56
N MET A 280 -3.20 -18.83 11.58
CA MET A 280 -3.58 -20.25 11.67
C MET A 280 -2.41 -21.07 12.25
N LYS A 281 -2.47 -21.35 13.55
CA LYS A 281 -1.31 -21.84 14.32
C LYS A 281 -1.46 -23.25 14.90
N ASP A 282 -2.49 -23.99 14.52
CA ASP A 282 -2.73 -25.33 15.08
C ASP A 282 -1.59 -26.29 14.73
N ILE A 283 -1.08 -26.97 15.74
CA ILE A 283 -0.06 -28.02 15.60
C ILE A 283 -0.51 -29.25 16.38
N GLN A 284 -0.55 -30.41 15.74
CA GLN A 284 -0.90 -31.70 16.34
C GLN A 284 0.11 -32.76 15.93
N ILE A 285 0.81 -33.33 16.91
CA ILE A 285 1.72 -34.46 16.69
C ILE A 285 0.93 -35.75 16.88
N VAL A 286 1.07 -36.67 15.93
CA VAL A 286 0.44 -38.00 15.92
C VAL A 286 1.53 -39.06 15.82
N ASP A 287 1.43 -40.15 16.59
CA ASP A 287 2.48 -41.19 16.58
C ASP A 287 2.29 -42.23 15.46
N ASN A 288 1.07 -42.37 14.95
CA ASN A 288 0.73 -43.33 13.89
C ASN A 288 -0.28 -42.68 12.93
N PHE A 289 0.22 -42.08 11.87
CA PHE A 289 -0.59 -41.42 10.86
C PHE A 289 -1.01 -42.39 9.76
N LYS A 290 -2.32 -42.46 9.52
CA LYS A 290 -2.91 -43.12 8.36
C LYS A 290 -3.44 -42.04 7.41
N PRO A 291 -2.92 -41.93 6.18
CA PRO A 291 -3.47 -41.03 5.17
C PRO A 291 -4.95 -41.36 4.90
N ALA A 292 -5.77 -40.35 4.68
CA ALA A 292 -7.17 -40.57 4.37
C ALA A 292 -7.31 -41.32 3.02
N GLY A 293 -8.18 -42.34 2.99
CA GLY A 293 -8.36 -43.21 1.82
C GLY A 293 -7.37 -44.37 1.71
N ALA A 294 -6.35 -44.44 2.56
CA ALA A 294 -5.43 -45.58 2.59
C ALA A 294 -6.07 -46.85 3.17
N PRO A 295 -5.59 -48.06 2.82
CA PRO A 295 -6.02 -49.31 3.44
C PRO A 295 -5.87 -49.30 4.96
N GLU A 296 -6.73 -50.02 5.70
CA GLU A 296 -6.71 -50.04 7.18
C GLU A 296 -5.36 -50.49 7.76
N SER A 297 -4.62 -51.33 7.05
CA SER A 297 -3.29 -51.79 7.47
C SER A 297 -2.18 -50.75 7.28
N LYS A 298 -2.45 -49.61 6.64
CA LYS A 298 -1.43 -48.60 6.32
C LYS A 298 -1.19 -47.67 7.51
N ASN A 299 0.09 -47.45 7.79
CA ASN A 299 0.59 -46.52 8.79
C ASN A 299 1.92 -45.92 8.31
N GLU A 300 2.04 -44.59 8.26
CA GLU A 300 3.28 -43.87 7.92
C GLU A 300 4.16 -43.63 9.16
N GLY A 301 3.73 -44.10 10.33
CA GLY A 301 4.37 -43.83 11.60
C GLY A 301 4.06 -42.42 12.08
N PRO A 302 4.95 -41.82 12.88
CA PRO A 302 4.67 -40.52 13.48
C PRO A 302 4.56 -39.42 12.42
N ALA A 303 3.62 -38.50 12.56
CA ALA A 303 3.45 -37.29 11.76
C ALA A 303 3.14 -36.03 12.63
N VAL A 304 3.23 -34.82 12.09
CA VAL A 304 2.90 -33.54 12.73
C VAL A 304 2.07 -32.69 11.80
N LYS A 305 0.80 -32.53 12.13
CA LYS A 305 -0.20 -31.69 11.48
C LYS A 305 0.00 -30.26 11.88
N ILE A 306 0.27 -29.41 10.90
CA ILE A 306 0.53 -27.99 11.05
C ILE A 306 -0.45 -27.20 10.21
N ALA A 307 -1.08 -26.18 10.78
CA ALA A 307 -1.90 -25.26 10.03
C ALA A 307 -1.06 -24.35 9.10
N ALA A 308 -1.72 -23.72 8.13
CA ALA A 308 -1.09 -22.94 7.07
C ALA A 308 -0.19 -21.82 7.58
N GLY A 309 -0.48 -21.25 8.75
CA GLY A 309 0.27 -20.14 9.34
C GLY A 309 1.45 -20.56 10.20
N VAL A 310 1.66 -21.85 10.43
CA VAL A 310 2.76 -22.35 11.27
C VAL A 310 4.11 -22.02 10.62
N SER A 311 4.96 -21.33 11.38
CA SER A 311 6.33 -21.04 11.02
C SER A 311 7.26 -22.21 11.35
N LEU A 312 8.44 -22.22 10.74
CA LEU A 312 9.48 -23.21 11.05
C LEU A 312 9.87 -23.18 12.53
N GLN A 313 9.92 -22.01 13.17
CA GLN A 313 10.19 -21.89 14.60
C GLN A 313 9.18 -22.67 15.45
N GLU A 314 7.89 -22.48 15.16
CA GLU A 314 6.79 -23.11 15.90
C GLU A 314 6.78 -24.62 15.67
N LEU A 315 7.02 -25.05 14.42
CA LEU A 315 7.18 -26.46 14.09
C LEU A 315 8.37 -27.09 14.84
N TYR A 316 9.54 -26.44 14.86
CA TYR A 316 10.72 -26.96 15.57
C TYR A 316 10.48 -27.06 17.07
N ALA A 317 9.85 -26.06 17.67
CA ALA A 317 9.50 -26.09 19.09
C ALA A 317 8.56 -27.25 19.41
N ALA A 318 7.53 -27.47 18.60
CA ALA A 318 6.58 -28.57 18.78
C ALA A 318 7.26 -29.95 18.63
N ALA A 319 8.09 -30.12 17.59
CA ALA A 319 8.83 -31.36 17.37
C ALA A 319 9.83 -31.64 18.50
N ALA A 320 10.59 -30.64 18.93
CA ALA A 320 11.56 -30.75 20.02
C ALA A 320 10.88 -31.14 21.35
N ALA A 321 9.70 -30.61 21.65
CA ALA A 321 8.92 -30.97 22.84
C ALA A 321 8.53 -32.46 22.89
N LYS A 322 8.50 -33.14 21.75
CA LYS A 322 8.27 -34.59 21.64
C LYS A 322 9.54 -35.40 21.39
N LYS A 323 10.73 -34.76 21.46
CA LYS A 323 12.03 -35.35 21.13
C LYS A 323 12.06 -35.90 19.70
N ARG A 324 11.59 -35.10 18.76
CA ARG A 324 11.48 -35.45 17.35
C ARG A 324 12.20 -34.43 16.48
N THR A 325 12.68 -34.91 15.34
CA THR A 325 13.32 -34.09 14.31
C THR A 325 12.43 -34.01 13.08
N VAL A 326 12.37 -32.84 12.45
CA VAL A 326 11.57 -32.57 11.25
C VAL A 326 12.42 -31.84 10.21
N VAL A 327 12.14 -32.10 8.93
CA VAL A 327 12.79 -31.41 7.80
C VAL A 327 12.26 -29.99 7.70
N GLY A 328 13.17 -29.01 7.62
CA GLY A 328 12.81 -27.61 7.50
C GLY A 328 13.99 -26.70 7.14
N GLY A 329 13.68 -25.44 6.80
CA GLY A 329 14.65 -24.42 6.42
C GLY A 329 15.38 -23.78 7.60
N THR A 330 16.43 -23.00 7.32
CA THR A 330 17.26 -22.37 8.37
C THR A 330 16.67 -21.06 8.91
N ALA A 331 15.81 -20.39 8.14
CA ALA A 331 15.17 -19.15 8.55
C ALA A 331 13.88 -19.42 9.35
N TYR A 332 13.96 -19.24 10.67
CA TYR A 332 12.89 -19.58 11.62
C TYR A 332 11.52 -18.94 11.34
N THR A 333 11.49 -17.77 10.70
CA THR A 333 10.26 -17.01 10.41
C THR A 333 9.56 -17.40 9.10
N VAL A 334 10.11 -18.36 8.34
CA VAL A 334 9.47 -18.87 7.12
C VAL A 334 8.24 -19.69 7.49
N GLY A 335 7.12 -19.47 6.78
CA GLY A 335 5.91 -20.28 6.94
C GLY A 335 6.07 -21.66 6.31
N THR A 336 5.95 -22.71 7.12
CA THR A 336 6.31 -24.09 6.72
C THR A 336 5.39 -24.63 5.64
N ALA A 337 4.07 -24.63 5.89
CA ALA A 337 3.06 -25.18 4.99
C ALA A 337 2.76 -24.28 3.76
N GLY A 338 3.40 -23.11 3.69
CA GLY A 338 3.26 -22.16 2.58
C GLY A 338 4.19 -22.48 1.41
N GLY A 339 4.73 -21.43 0.80
CA GLY A 339 5.63 -21.54 -0.35
C GLY A 339 6.91 -22.33 -0.10
N TYR A 340 7.31 -22.57 1.16
CA TYR A 340 8.49 -23.39 1.48
C TYR A 340 8.31 -24.84 1.00
N VAL A 341 7.31 -25.55 1.53
CA VAL A 341 7.04 -26.94 1.13
C VAL A 341 6.49 -27.00 -0.29
N GLN A 342 5.60 -26.07 -0.65
CA GLN A 342 4.98 -26.10 -1.98
C GLN A 342 5.98 -25.79 -3.10
N GLY A 343 7.08 -25.09 -2.80
CA GLY A 343 8.18 -24.82 -3.74
C GLY A 343 9.38 -25.75 -3.58
N GLY A 344 9.25 -26.87 -2.86
CA GLY A 344 10.32 -27.84 -2.60
C GLY A 344 10.87 -27.75 -1.18
N GLY A 345 11.52 -26.64 -0.84
CA GLY A 345 11.97 -26.38 0.53
C GLY A 345 13.25 -27.15 0.90
N HIS A 346 14.41 -26.53 0.71
CA HIS A 346 15.69 -27.14 1.09
C HIS A 346 15.86 -27.22 2.62
N SER A 347 16.67 -28.16 3.09
CA SER A 347 16.99 -28.35 4.51
C SER A 347 18.44 -28.81 4.69
N LEU A 348 19.03 -28.55 5.86
CA LEU A 348 20.29 -29.17 6.26
C LEU A 348 20.18 -30.70 6.38
N LEU A 349 18.96 -31.20 6.61
CA LEU A 349 18.66 -32.64 6.61
C LEU A 349 18.41 -33.20 5.21
N GLY A 350 18.45 -32.35 4.17
CA GLY A 350 18.15 -32.71 2.78
C GLY A 350 18.86 -33.97 2.28
N PRO A 351 20.20 -34.09 2.44
CA PRO A 351 20.94 -35.27 2.02
C PRO A 351 20.50 -36.59 2.68
N TRP A 352 19.83 -36.52 3.84
CA TRP A 352 19.38 -37.69 4.60
C TRP A 352 17.88 -37.96 4.46
N LYS A 353 17.06 -36.90 4.43
CA LYS A 353 15.59 -36.95 4.55
C LYS A 353 14.85 -36.35 3.37
N GLY A 354 15.54 -35.92 2.32
CA GLY A 354 14.94 -35.24 1.18
C GLY A 354 14.50 -33.81 1.49
N MET A 355 13.80 -33.21 0.54
CA MET A 355 13.29 -31.84 0.63
C MET A 355 12.05 -31.74 1.54
N GLY A 356 11.65 -30.53 1.91
CA GLY A 356 10.41 -30.28 2.66
C GLY A 356 9.18 -30.83 1.95
N SER A 357 9.13 -30.71 0.62
CA SER A 357 8.12 -31.32 -0.25
C SER A 357 8.11 -32.84 -0.17
N ASP A 358 9.28 -33.48 0.00
CA ASP A 358 9.38 -34.95 0.08
C ASP A 358 8.77 -35.51 1.35
N ASN A 359 8.64 -34.66 2.38
CA ASN A 359 8.12 -35.02 3.69
C ASN A 359 6.64 -34.68 3.87
N ALA A 360 5.96 -34.17 2.83
CA ALA A 360 4.52 -33.93 2.85
C ALA A 360 3.75 -35.24 2.63
N LEU A 361 2.88 -35.60 3.56
CA LEU A 361 2.06 -36.84 3.48
C LEU A 361 0.65 -36.60 2.95
N GLU A 362 0.07 -35.46 3.31
CA GLU A 362 -1.32 -35.14 3.01
C GLU A 362 -1.52 -33.61 3.08
N PHE A 363 -2.36 -33.11 2.17
CA PHE A 363 -2.80 -31.72 2.14
C PHE A 363 -4.32 -31.64 2.24
N THR A 364 -4.81 -30.73 3.09
CA THR A 364 -6.24 -30.41 3.17
C THR A 364 -6.54 -29.04 2.57
N ILE A 365 -7.44 -29.02 1.59
CA ILE A 365 -7.85 -27.84 0.83
C ILE A 365 -9.33 -27.60 1.09
N ARG A 366 -9.66 -26.41 1.61
CA ARG A 366 -11.03 -25.97 1.92
C ARG A 366 -11.83 -26.92 2.82
N GLU A 367 -11.19 -27.73 3.67
CA GLU A 367 -11.83 -28.80 4.48
C GLU A 367 -12.63 -29.86 3.68
N LEU A 368 -12.50 -29.84 2.35
CA LEU A 368 -13.36 -30.62 1.45
C LEU A 368 -12.55 -31.52 0.52
N VAL A 369 -11.33 -31.11 0.17
CA VAL A 369 -10.46 -31.87 -0.74
C VAL A 369 -9.21 -32.27 0.01
N ILE A 370 -8.98 -33.57 0.08
CA ILE A 370 -7.76 -34.15 0.63
C ILE A 370 -6.91 -34.65 -0.52
N ALA A 371 -5.67 -34.20 -0.60
CA ALA A 371 -4.71 -34.63 -1.61
C ALA A 371 -3.56 -35.39 -0.95
N ASN A 372 -3.40 -36.66 -1.34
CA ASN A 372 -2.34 -37.56 -0.89
C ASN A 372 -2.09 -38.64 -1.97
N GLU A 373 -1.34 -39.70 -1.64
CA GLU A 373 -1.04 -40.81 -2.56
C GLU A 373 -2.23 -41.73 -2.88
N TYR A 374 -3.36 -41.57 -2.20
CA TYR A 374 -4.54 -42.44 -2.31
C TYR A 374 -5.76 -41.71 -2.90
N GLN A 375 -5.73 -40.38 -2.94
CA GLN A 375 -6.80 -39.54 -3.50
C GLN A 375 -6.25 -38.20 -3.97
N ASN A 376 -6.77 -37.71 -5.11
CA ASN A 376 -6.36 -36.45 -5.74
C ASN A 376 -4.83 -36.38 -5.98
N ASN A 377 -4.24 -37.49 -6.45
CA ASN A 377 -2.81 -37.72 -6.61
C ASN A 377 -2.11 -36.65 -7.46
N GLU A 378 -2.74 -36.21 -8.55
CA GLU A 378 -2.20 -35.14 -9.41
C GLU A 378 -2.01 -33.86 -8.59
N LEU A 379 -3.03 -33.46 -7.84
CA LEU A 379 -2.99 -32.28 -6.98
C LEU A 379 -1.94 -32.43 -5.86
N PHE A 380 -1.81 -33.63 -5.29
CA PHE A 380 -0.77 -33.93 -4.30
C PHE A 380 0.64 -33.79 -4.91
N TRP A 381 0.85 -34.31 -6.12
CA TRP A 381 2.10 -34.20 -6.85
C TRP A 381 2.49 -32.74 -7.09
N ALA A 382 1.59 -31.91 -7.62
CA ALA A 382 1.96 -30.52 -7.91
C ALA A 382 2.13 -29.67 -6.65
N LEU A 383 1.41 -29.95 -5.56
CA LEU A 383 1.62 -29.29 -4.28
C LEU A 383 2.97 -29.65 -3.63
N ARG A 384 3.65 -30.69 -4.10
CA ARG A 384 4.98 -31.12 -3.64
C ARG A 384 6.11 -30.59 -4.54
N GLY A 385 6.10 -29.30 -4.86
CA GLY A 385 7.20 -28.63 -5.55
C GLY A 385 6.80 -27.69 -6.69
N GLY A 386 5.55 -27.71 -7.14
CA GLY A 386 5.04 -26.89 -8.23
C GLY A 386 4.86 -25.40 -7.92
N GLY A 387 5.15 -24.97 -6.68
CA GLY A 387 5.06 -23.59 -6.21
C GLY A 387 3.68 -23.19 -5.70
N SER A 388 3.62 -22.33 -4.68
CA SER A 388 2.35 -21.95 -4.04
C SER A 388 1.53 -20.94 -4.85
N GLY A 389 0.19 -21.03 -4.74
CA GLY A 389 -0.73 -19.95 -5.12
C GLY A 389 -1.34 -20.03 -6.52
N THR A 390 -1.17 -21.16 -7.23
CA THR A 390 -1.45 -21.22 -8.68
C THR A 390 -2.32 -22.41 -9.13
N PHE A 391 -2.63 -23.38 -8.27
CA PHE A 391 -3.27 -24.62 -8.68
C PHE A 391 -4.77 -24.45 -8.97
N GLY A 392 -5.10 -24.30 -10.25
CA GLY A 392 -6.44 -24.17 -10.81
C GLY A 392 -6.64 -24.97 -12.08
N VAL A 393 -7.86 -25.02 -12.62
CA VAL A 393 -8.18 -25.77 -13.84
C VAL A 393 -7.24 -25.42 -15.00
N ILE A 394 -7.02 -24.12 -15.24
CA ILE A 394 -6.12 -23.62 -16.30
C ILE A 394 -4.65 -24.04 -16.07
N PHE A 395 -4.21 -24.11 -14.81
CA PHE A 395 -2.86 -24.58 -14.48
C PHE A 395 -2.69 -26.05 -14.85
N TRP A 396 -3.71 -26.89 -14.59
CA TRP A 396 -3.64 -28.31 -14.91
C TRP A 396 -3.61 -28.58 -16.41
N GLU A 397 -4.38 -27.84 -17.20
CA GLU A 397 -4.32 -27.94 -18.66
C GLU A 397 -2.92 -27.58 -19.19
N ALA A 398 -2.30 -26.51 -18.67
CA ALA A 398 -0.95 -26.12 -19.03
C ALA A 398 0.12 -27.14 -18.59
N VAL A 399 -0.01 -27.72 -17.40
CA VAL A 399 0.88 -28.79 -16.91
C VAL A 399 0.73 -30.06 -17.73
N THR A 400 -0.50 -30.44 -18.10
CA THR A 400 -0.73 -31.59 -18.99
C THR A 400 -0.05 -31.38 -20.34
N ALA A 401 -0.21 -30.19 -20.94
CA ALA A 401 0.46 -29.84 -22.20
C ALA A 401 2.00 -29.81 -22.07
N PHE A 402 2.54 -29.39 -20.93
CA PHE A 402 3.98 -29.46 -20.68
C PHE A 402 4.47 -30.91 -20.50
N HIS A 403 3.73 -31.75 -19.77
CA HIS A 403 4.08 -33.16 -19.55
C HIS A 403 4.11 -33.97 -20.84
N THR A 404 3.29 -33.64 -21.84
CA THR A 404 3.35 -34.29 -23.15
C THR A 404 4.65 -33.98 -23.91
N GLU A 405 5.33 -32.88 -23.59
CA GLU A 405 6.59 -32.46 -24.24
C GLU A 405 7.85 -32.95 -23.50
N LEU A 406 7.72 -33.38 -22.23
CA LEU A 406 8.85 -33.83 -21.40
C LEU A 406 9.68 -34.98 -22.00
N PRO A 407 9.10 -36.01 -22.62
CA PRO A 407 9.88 -37.08 -23.25
C PRO A 407 10.81 -36.54 -24.34
N ALA A 408 10.31 -35.64 -25.20
CA ALA A 408 11.12 -35.02 -26.25
C ALA A 408 12.23 -34.13 -25.70
N LEU A 409 11.97 -33.40 -24.61
CA LEU A 409 12.96 -32.56 -23.92
C LEU A 409 14.09 -33.40 -23.29
N ASN A 410 13.73 -34.52 -22.69
CA ASN A 410 14.67 -35.47 -22.08
C ASN A 410 15.50 -36.20 -23.15
N ASP A 411 14.87 -36.63 -24.24
CA ASP A 411 15.55 -37.27 -25.38
C ASP A 411 16.51 -36.30 -26.09
N ALA A 412 16.24 -34.99 -26.01
CA ALA A 412 17.13 -33.92 -26.48
C ALA A 412 18.30 -33.59 -25.52
N GLY A 413 18.46 -34.35 -24.43
CA GLY A 413 19.54 -34.14 -23.45
C GLY A 413 19.26 -33.02 -22.44
N GLY A 414 18.01 -32.57 -22.32
CA GLY A 414 17.59 -31.61 -21.31
C GLY A 414 17.60 -32.24 -19.92
N ALA A 415 18.58 -31.90 -19.10
CA ALA A 415 18.59 -32.17 -17.66
C ALA A 415 18.69 -30.85 -16.89
N GLY A 416 17.68 -30.51 -16.11
CA GLY A 416 17.65 -29.27 -15.34
C GLY A 416 16.50 -29.21 -14.33
N TYR A 417 16.74 -28.52 -13.23
CA TYR A 417 15.70 -28.12 -12.28
C TYR A 417 14.78 -27.11 -12.98
N CYS A 418 13.62 -27.55 -13.46
CA CYS A 418 12.60 -26.66 -14.00
C CYS A 418 11.92 -25.91 -12.86
N TRP A 419 12.49 -24.77 -12.46
CA TRP A 419 11.65 -23.67 -12.00
C TRP A 419 10.76 -23.30 -13.18
N MET A 420 9.48 -23.66 -13.13
CA MET A 420 8.50 -23.11 -14.07
C MET A 420 8.45 -21.60 -13.82
N ILE A 421 9.14 -20.84 -14.65
CA ILE A 421 8.93 -19.40 -14.79
C ILE A 421 7.94 -19.28 -15.94
N PRO A 422 6.64 -19.07 -15.68
CA PRO A 422 5.76 -18.65 -16.75
C PRO A 422 6.26 -17.29 -17.23
N ASP A 423 6.58 -17.21 -18.52
CA ASP A 423 6.78 -15.94 -19.19
C ASP A 423 5.42 -15.21 -19.13
N ALA A 424 5.30 -14.24 -18.23
CA ALA A 424 4.05 -13.54 -17.98
C ALA A 424 3.86 -12.46 -19.06
N PRO A 425 2.76 -12.52 -19.83
CA PRO A 425 1.56 -11.89 -19.31
C PRO A 425 0.25 -12.61 -19.69
N LEU A 426 -0.55 -13.01 -18.69
CA LEU A 426 -2.00 -13.14 -18.82
C LEU A 426 -2.68 -12.69 -17.51
N SER A 427 -3.19 -11.46 -17.49
CA SER A 427 -4.50 -11.14 -16.89
C SER A 427 -5.57 -11.65 -17.87
N GLU A 428 -6.73 -12.17 -17.50
CA GLU A 428 -7.62 -11.89 -16.37
C GLU A 428 -8.18 -13.23 -15.83
N ASN A 429 -8.36 -13.33 -14.50
CA ASN A 429 -8.95 -14.46 -13.75
C ASN A 429 -8.01 -15.63 -13.36
N VAL A 430 -7.09 -15.36 -12.43
CA VAL A 430 -6.24 -16.41 -11.81
C VAL A 430 -7.01 -17.16 -10.71
N SER A 431 -6.99 -18.49 -10.83
CA SER A 431 -7.69 -19.47 -9.99
C SER A 431 -7.11 -19.58 -8.56
N VAL A 432 -8.00 -19.76 -7.57
CA VAL A 432 -7.71 -19.77 -6.13
C VAL A 432 -7.85 -21.18 -5.56
N SER A 433 -6.75 -21.75 -5.07
CA SER A 433 -6.77 -22.92 -4.17
C SER A 433 -5.94 -22.61 -2.93
N THR A 434 -6.62 -22.26 -1.82
CA THR A 434 -6.01 -21.99 -0.52
C THR A 434 -5.88 -23.28 0.29
N MET A 435 -4.68 -23.56 0.79
CA MET A 435 -4.33 -24.80 1.49
C MET A 435 -4.13 -24.50 2.98
N TYR A 436 -4.64 -25.36 3.87
CA TYR A 436 -4.83 -25.02 5.28
C TYR A 436 -4.01 -25.79 6.27
N ILE A 437 -3.54 -26.99 5.93
CA ILE A 437 -2.81 -27.83 6.88
C ILE A 437 -1.83 -28.73 6.11
N MET A 438 -0.61 -28.91 6.62
CA MET A 438 0.40 -29.88 6.16
C MET A 438 0.75 -30.84 7.31
N LEU A 439 0.96 -32.14 7.05
CA LEU A 439 1.62 -33.06 8.02
C LEU A 439 3.09 -33.33 7.65
N VAL A 440 4.04 -33.25 8.60
CA VAL A 440 5.47 -33.64 8.44
C VAL A 440 5.77 -34.87 9.32
N LEU A 441 6.69 -35.78 8.99
CA LEU A 441 7.03 -36.95 9.85
C LEU A 441 8.02 -36.60 11.01
N PRO A 442 7.69 -36.78 12.31
CA PRO A 442 8.64 -36.75 13.42
C PRO A 442 9.18 -38.15 13.83
N ASN A 443 10.43 -38.51 13.52
CA ASN A 443 11.02 -39.76 14.05
C ASN A 443 11.54 -39.64 15.50
N GLN A 444 11.44 -40.75 16.25
CA GLN A 444 11.78 -40.93 17.67
C GLN A 444 13.28 -41.23 17.79
N THR A 445 13.97 -40.60 18.72
CA THR A 445 15.29 -41.07 19.17
C THR A 445 15.09 -41.93 20.41
N ASP A 446 15.07 -43.25 20.22
CA ASP A 446 15.18 -44.19 21.34
C ASP A 446 16.67 -44.28 21.71
N THR A 447 17.01 -43.90 22.93
CA THR A 447 18.35 -44.10 23.51
C THR A 447 18.18 -44.96 24.75
N THR A 448 18.24 -46.28 24.55
CA THR A 448 18.63 -47.24 25.58
C THR A 448 20.07 -47.70 25.35
#